data_AF-A0A918ECG9-F1
#
_entry.id   AF-A0A918ECG9-F1
#
_cell.length_a   1.000
_cell.length_b   1.000
_cell.length_c   1.000
_cell.angle_alpha   90.00
_cell.angle_beta   90.00
_cell.angle_gamma   90.00
#
_symmetry.space_group_name_H-M   'P 1'
#
loop_
_entity.id
_entity.type
_entity.pdbx_description
1 polymer ?
#
loop_
_entity_poly.entity_id
_entity_poly.type
_entity_poly.pdbx_seq_one_letter_code
_entity_poly.pdbx_strand_id
1 'polypeptide(L)'
;MPKTVPPALSRAHELLHQEMLGYLDEVELLTSEADTEDETILDVARTEVPRLVAAVRGMLRDHRADVFGLCLGCAPTWVDGHFAREPWPCPVVGGAHEYLRRPEKLYER
;
A
#
# COMPACT_ATOMS: atom_id res chain seq x y z
N MET A 1 25.48 19.21 1.65
CA MET A 1 24.18 19.28 0.94
C MET A 1 23.51 17.92 1.08
N PRO A 2 22.30 17.82 1.65
CA PRO A 2 21.59 16.55 1.72
C PRO A 2 21.22 16.09 0.30
N LYS A 3 21.47 14.81 -0.01
CA LYS A 3 21.22 14.22 -1.34
C LYS A 3 19.73 13.90 -1.49
N THR A 4 19.12 14.37 -2.57
CA THR A 4 17.76 13.99 -2.97
C THR A 4 17.73 12.58 -3.57
N VAL A 5 16.55 11.98 -3.63
CA VAL A 5 16.34 10.67 -4.28
C VAL A 5 16.77 10.74 -5.75
N PRO A 6 17.53 9.75 -6.26
CA PRO A 6 17.83 9.67 -7.68
C PRO A 6 16.55 9.57 -8.53
N PRO A 7 16.49 10.20 -9.72
CA PRO A 7 15.28 10.19 -10.54
C PRO A 7 14.72 8.80 -10.84
N ALA A 8 15.59 7.82 -11.09
CA ALA A 8 15.19 6.43 -11.33
C ALA A 8 14.48 5.80 -10.12
N LEU A 9 14.94 6.09 -8.91
CA LEU A 9 14.35 5.57 -7.67
C LEU A 9 13.02 6.26 -7.38
N SER A 10 12.93 7.57 -7.58
CA SER A 10 11.64 8.30 -7.51
C SER A 10 10.61 7.72 -8.49
N ARG A 11 11.06 7.41 -9.72
CA ARG A 11 10.17 6.80 -10.72
C ARG A 11 9.72 5.39 -10.33
N ALA A 12 10.62 4.57 -9.78
CA ALA A 12 10.25 3.25 -9.26
C ALA A 12 9.22 3.36 -8.13
N HIS A 13 9.34 4.38 -7.27
CA HIS A 13 8.38 4.62 -6.20
C HIS A 13 6.99 4.99 -6.72
N GLU A 14 6.92 5.87 -7.72
CA GLU A 14 5.67 6.22 -8.38
C GLU A 14 5.01 4.99 -9.04
N LEU A 15 5.79 4.16 -9.72
CA LEU A 15 5.28 2.95 -10.38
C LEU A 15 4.68 1.97 -9.37
N LEU A 16 5.36 1.71 -8.26
CA LEU A 16 4.84 0.84 -7.19
C LEU A 16 3.54 1.41 -6.60
N HIS A 17 3.48 2.72 -6.35
CA HIS A 17 2.28 3.36 -5.84
C HIS A 17 1.11 3.25 -6.83
N GLN A 18 1.37 3.47 -8.13
CA GLN A 18 0.37 3.31 -9.19
C GLN A 18 -0.12 1.87 -9.32
N GLU A 19 0.78 0.89 -9.26
CA GLU A 19 0.45 -0.54 -9.30
C GLU A 19 -0.47 -0.92 -8.13
N MET A 20 -0.14 -0.50 -6.91
CA MET A 20 -0.97 -0.77 -5.73
C MET A 20 -2.35 -0.12 -5.83
N LEU A 21 -2.44 1.13 -6.31
CA LEU A 21 -3.74 1.78 -6.49
C LEU A 21 -4.57 1.12 -7.59
N GLY A 22 -3.96 0.76 -8.72
CA GLY A 22 -4.64 0.10 -9.84
C GLY A 22 -5.21 -1.26 -9.45
N TYR A 23 -4.47 -2.06 -8.68
CA TYR A 23 -4.98 -3.33 -8.15
C TYR A 23 -6.22 -3.14 -7.27
N LEU A 24 -6.23 -2.11 -6.42
CA LEU A 24 -7.38 -1.81 -5.55
C LEU A 24 -8.61 -1.36 -6.36
N ASP A 25 -8.41 -0.57 -7.41
CA ASP A 25 -9.48 -0.15 -8.32
C ASP A 25 -10.12 -1.37 -9.02
N GLU A 26 -9.30 -2.32 -9.47
CA GLU A 26 -9.75 -3.55 -10.14
C GLU A 26 -10.59 -4.45 -9.20
N VAL A 27 -10.15 -4.62 -7.96
CA VAL A 27 -10.88 -5.39 -6.96
C VAL A 27 -12.24 -4.75 -6.60
N GLU A 28 -12.30 -3.42 -6.51
CA GLU A 28 -13.54 -2.67 -6.30
C GLU A 28 -14.51 -2.86 -7.48
N LEU A 29 -14.01 -2.84 -8.72
CA LEU A 29 -14.81 -3.09 -9.92
C LEU A 29 -15.38 -4.51 -9.94
N LEU A 30 -14.53 -5.53 -9.76
CA LEU A 30 -14.93 -6.94 -9.82
C LEU A 30 -16.01 -7.29 -8.80
N THR A 31 -15.97 -6.68 -7.61
CA THR A 31 -16.97 -6.91 -6.56
C THR A 31 -18.29 -6.18 -6.82
N SER A 32 -18.27 -5.11 -7.60
CA SER A 32 -19.48 -4.42 -8.04
C SER A 32 -20.21 -5.15 -9.18
N GLU A 33 -19.47 -5.84 -10.05
CA GLU A 33 -19.98 -6.50 -11.25
C GLU A 33 -20.26 -8.01 -11.08
N ALA A 34 -19.85 -8.62 -9.97
CA ALA A 34 -19.97 -10.06 -9.77
C ALA A 34 -21.44 -10.54 -9.77
N ASP A 35 -21.74 -11.49 -10.66
CA ASP A 35 -23.00 -12.25 -10.71
C ASP A 35 -22.79 -13.55 -9.91
N THR A 36 -23.07 -13.52 -8.61
CA THR A 36 -23.09 -14.71 -7.74
C THR A 36 -24.51 -14.96 -7.27
N GLU A 37 -24.94 -16.22 -7.23
CA GLU A 37 -26.29 -16.61 -6.79
C GLU A 37 -26.53 -16.38 -5.29
N ASP A 38 -25.48 -16.07 -4.51
CA ASP A 38 -25.58 -15.77 -3.08
C ASP A 38 -25.51 -14.25 -2.83
N GLU A 39 -26.69 -13.64 -2.73
CA GLU A 39 -26.87 -12.21 -2.41
C GLU A 39 -26.19 -11.80 -1.08
N THR A 40 -26.08 -12.72 -0.11
CA THR A 40 -25.43 -12.40 1.18
C THR A 40 -23.93 -12.21 1.00
N ILE A 41 -23.30 -13.06 0.18
CA ILE A 41 -21.87 -12.94 -0.16
C ILE A 41 -21.62 -11.66 -0.95
N LEU A 42 -22.53 -11.30 -1.86
CA LEU A 42 -22.44 -10.06 -2.62
C LEU A 42 -22.56 -8.80 -1.75
N ASP A 43 -23.50 -8.77 -0.81
CA ASP A 43 -23.66 -7.63 0.09
C ASP A 43 -22.45 -7.42 1.00
N VAL A 44 -21.85 -8.52 1.49
CA VAL A 44 -20.60 -8.46 2.26
C VAL A 44 -19.46 -7.95 1.37
N ALA A 45 -19.30 -8.49 0.15
CA ALA A 45 -18.26 -8.05 -0.78
C ALA A 45 -18.39 -6.56 -1.12
N ARG A 46 -19.60 -6.11 -1.49
CA ARG A 46 -19.90 -4.70 -1.84
C ARG A 46 -19.65 -3.73 -0.68
N THR A 47 -19.68 -4.20 0.57
CA THR A 47 -19.46 -3.35 1.74
C THR A 47 -18.02 -3.42 2.25
N GLU A 48 -17.46 -4.61 2.38
CA GLU A 48 -16.16 -4.82 3.03
C GLU A 48 -14.99 -4.59 2.07
N VAL A 49 -15.15 -4.86 0.77
CA VAL A 49 -14.07 -4.63 -0.20
C VAL A 49 -13.78 -3.14 -0.37
N PRO A 50 -14.75 -2.24 -0.58
CA PRO A 50 -14.46 -0.81 -0.62
C PRO A 50 -13.87 -0.27 0.69
N ARG A 51 -14.24 -0.84 1.85
CA ARG A 51 -13.64 -0.48 3.14
C ARG A 51 -12.17 -0.87 3.22
N LEU A 52 -11.84 -2.09 2.80
CA LEU A 52 -10.46 -2.57 2.73
C LEU A 52 -9.63 -1.70 1.77
N VAL A 53 -10.18 -1.42 0.59
CA VAL A 53 -9.57 -0.54 -0.42
C VAL A 53 -9.33 0.85 0.18
N ALA A 54 -10.32 1.45 0.84
CA ALA A 54 -10.17 2.74 1.50
C ALA A 54 -9.09 2.73 2.58
N ALA A 55 -9.01 1.67 3.38
CA ALA A 55 -7.99 1.50 4.42
C ALA A 55 -6.58 1.45 3.82
N VAL A 56 -6.37 0.66 2.75
CA VAL A 56 -5.06 0.57 2.08
C VAL A 56 -4.69 1.88 1.40
N ARG A 57 -5.64 2.54 0.71
CA ARG A 57 -5.43 3.89 0.13
C ARG A 57 -5.05 4.91 1.22
N GLY A 58 -5.70 4.86 2.39
CA GLY A 58 -5.37 5.68 3.55
C GLY A 58 -3.95 5.42 4.05
N MET A 59 -3.59 4.16 4.25
CA MET A 59 -2.24 3.74 4.63
C MET A 59 -1.18 4.26 3.65
N LEU A 60 -1.39 4.14 2.33
CA LEU A 60 -0.46 4.66 1.32
C LEU A 60 -0.29 6.18 1.37
N ARG A 61 -1.37 6.92 1.67
CA ARG A 61 -1.35 8.38 1.83
C ARG A 61 -0.52 8.81 3.04
N ASP A 62 -0.64 8.08 4.14
CA ASP A 62 0.08 8.34 5.39
C ASP A 62 1.54 7.94 5.25
N HIS A 63 1.81 6.77 4.66
CA HIS A 63 3.14 6.26 4.37
C HIS A 63 3.64 6.68 2.99
N ARG A 64 3.64 7.98 2.71
CA ARG A 64 4.25 8.54 1.48
C ARG A 64 5.71 8.91 1.70
N ALA A 65 6.48 8.96 0.61
CA ALA A 65 7.85 9.49 0.62
C ALA A 65 7.87 11.02 0.77
N ASP A 66 8.87 11.56 1.46
CA ASP A 66 9.25 12.97 1.40
C ASP A 66 10.23 13.25 0.24
N VAL A 67 10.72 14.48 0.15
CA VAL A 67 11.69 14.91 -0.89
C VAL A 67 13.05 14.19 -0.81
N PHE A 68 13.34 13.52 0.30
CA PHE A 68 14.55 12.72 0.53
C PHE A 68 14.29 11.22 0.37
N GLY A 69 13.06 10.81 0.04
CA GLY A 69 12.69 9.41 -0.10
C GLY A 69 12.48 8.71 1.23
N LEU A 70 12.27 9.46 2.31
CA LEU A 70 12.00 8.93 3.63
C LEU A 70 10.50 8.87 3.88
N CYS A 71 10.05 7.84 4.58
CA CYS A 71 8.64 7.64 4.87
C CYS A 71 8.12 8.67 5.90
N LEU A 72 7.06 9.39 5.54
CA LEU A 72 6.43 10.36 6.42
C LEU A 72 5.54 9.72 7.49
N GLY A 73 5.00 8.53 7.22
CA GLY A 73 4.06 7.83 8.11
C GLY A 73 4.73 6.99 9.20
N CYS A 74 5.96 6.49 8.97
CA CYS A 74 6.70 5.77 10.01
C CYS A 74 7.17 6.72 11.11
N ALA A 75 7.03 6.28 12.37
CA ALA A 75 7.64 6.96 13.50
C ALA A 75 9.17 6.97 13.35
N PRO A 76 9.85 8.11 13.61
CA PRO A 76 11.31 8.12 13.64
C PRO A 76 11.85 7.19 14.73
N THR A 77 12.90 6.46 14.41
CA THR A 77 13.59 5.55 15.33
C THR A 77 14.96 6.11 15.71
N TRP A 78 15.48 5.75 16.88
CA TRP A 78 16.82 6.16 17.31
C TRP A 78 17.86 5.20 16.74
N VAL A 79 18.71 5.69 15.84
CA VAL A 79 19.75 4.92 15.15
C VAL A 79 21.05 5.71 15.21
N ASP A 80 22.15 5.08 15.61
CA ASP A 80 23.49 5.71 15.65
C ASP A 80 23.52 7.12 16.26
N GLY A 81 22.84 7.30 17.39
CA GLY A 81 22.86 8.56 18.16
C GLY A 81 21.99 9.69 17.60
N HIS A 82 21.09 9.43 16.65
CA HIS A 82 20.14 10.42 16.13
C HIS A 82 18.78 9.79 15.80
N PHE A 83 17.74 10.62 15.66
CA PHE A 83 16.44 10.19 15.13
C PHE A 83 16.50 10.10 13.61
N ALA A 84 16.21 8.93 13.06
CA ALA A 84 16.14 8.67 11.62
C ALA A 84 14.74 8.16 11.23
N ARG A 85 14.36 8.38 9.97
CA ARG A 85 13.14 7.81 9.38
C ARG A 85 13.51 6.66 8.46
N GLU A 86 12.60 5.69 8.37
CA GLU A 86 12.73 4.60 7.40
C GLU A 86 12.71 5.13 5.96
N PRO A 87 13.53 4.56 5.05
CA PRO A 87 13.40 4.84 3.64
C PRO A 87 12.03 4.34 3.14
N TRP A 88 11.48 5.04 2.15
CA TRP A 88 10.35 4.57 1.38
C TRP A 88 10.86 3.70 0.21
N PRO A 89 10.22 2.57 -0.13
CA PRO A 89 9.07 1.97 0.54
C PRO A 89 9.48 1.39 1.91
N CYS A 90 8.76 1.83 2.94
CA CYS A 90 9.00 1.38 4.31
C CYS A 90 8.44 -0.04 4.52
N PRO A 91 8.78 -0.73 5.64
CA PRO A 91 8.31 -2.08 5.90
C PRO A 91 6.79 -2.25 5.84
N VAL A 92 6.01 -1.22 6.21
CA VAL A 92 4.54 -1.24 6.13
C VAL A 92 4.07 -1.32 4.66
N VAL A 93 4.62 -0.45 3.80
CA VAL A 93 4.29 -0.43 2.37
C VAL A 93 4.79 -1.70 1.68
N GLY A 94 6.00 -2.15 2.01
CA GLY A 94 6.56 -3.40 1.50
C GLY A 94 5.71 -4.62 1.84
N GLY A 95 5.27 -4.73 3.11
CA GLY A 95 4.39 -5.80 3.55
C GLY A 95 3.01 -5.75 2.88
N ALA A 96 2.39 -4.58 2.80
CA ALA A 96 1.12 -4.42 2.11
C ALA A 96 1.21 -4.82 0.63
N HIS A 97 2.26 -4.39 -0.08
CA HIS A 97 2.49 -4.80 -1.46
C HIS A 97 2.68 -6.32 -1.59
N GLU A 98 3.41 -6.95 -0.67
CA GLU A 98 3.57 -8.41 -0.67
C GLU A 98 2.22 -9.14 -0.52
N TYR A 99 1.37 -8.71 0.41
CA TYR A 99 0.04 -9.30 0.61
C TYR A 99 -0.90 -9.09 -0.58
N LEU A 100 -0.87 -7.92 -1.21
CA LEU A 100 -1.68 -7.66 -2.41
C LEU A 100 -1.20 -8.50 -3.60
N ARG A 101 0.11 -8.70 -3.75
CA ARG A 101 0.69 -9.47 -4.86
C ARG A 101 0.54 -10.98 -4.69
N ARG A 102 0.49 -11.46 -3.45
CA ARG A 102 0.43 -12.89 -3.09
C ARG A 102 -0.54 -13.14 -1.93
N PRO A 103 -1.85 -12.91 -2.13
CA PRO A 103 -2.84 -13.06 -1.07
C PRO A 103 -2.91 -14.49 -0.52
N GLU A 104 -2.56 -15.50 -1.31
CA GLU A 104 -2.49 -16.92 -0.92
C GLU A 104 -1.57 -17.17 0.28
N LYS A 105 -0.49 -16.38 0.43
CA LYS A 105 0.44 -16.48 1.57
C LYS A 105 -0.22 -16.24 2.93
N LEU A 106 -1.37 -15.57 2.98
CA LEU A 106 -2.11 -15.35 4.22
C LEU A 106 -2.72 -16.65 4.78
N TYR A 107 -2.86 -17.67 3.94
CA TYR A 107 -3.52 -18.93 4.27
C TYR A 107 -2.56 -20.11 4.35
N GLU A 108 -1.31 -19.93 3.94
CA GLU A 108 -0.23 -20.90 4.11
C GLU A 108 0.20 -20.91 5.59
N ARG A 109 -0.30 -21.91 6.34
CA ARG A 109 0.14 -22.20 7.71
C ARG A 109 1.28 -23.20 7.75
#